data_AF-A0AAV0N6D3-F1
#
_entry.id   AF-A0AAV0N6D3-F1
#
_cell.length_a   1.000
_cell.length_b   1.000
_cell.length_c   1.000
_cell.angle_alpha   90.00
_cell.angle_beta   90.00
_cell.angle_gamma   90.00
#
_symmetry.space_group_name_H-M   'P 1'
#
loop_
_entity.id
_entity.type
_entity.pdbx_description
1 polymer ?
#
loop_
_entity_poly.entity_id
_entity_poly.type
_entity_poly.pdbx_seq_one_letter_code
_entity_poly.pdbx_strand_id
1 'polypeptide(L)'
;MASSYALSFLPLTQSPKLSARNPLPNSHSWRPRPHRSNTPSSSCISAALGDGPNATEPITVETLHRFFDLSVGKWHGSFYVRILDELSIRSSLLLALTRGGFFLLAVRYFGVSFLQQFNAHGKLIQRVSTRLSASTYGEDDLMSLIQTLYIKQPPLSVSDPDEDPEWAEYKIKETNMFTVDRYQQIGFFPDTRAFALRYQTAGMLETVLRQGVLGENDTGEESPRNLKLPSRRPSIVCENCLYSQDIDSRRARAFHVMNPGGDLDMLLVFLEDRVDGNHPPPSLANLGESAGRVEPFLGRWEGHSMTKRSGVYGSTLTEADSVSSLELNDKGQLIQDMTSSSRASNVATKVHWSGTLVDNLIIYDGGYQITLLPGGMYMGCPCDIAKSVAESKSFHLEFCWLESPGKRQRLVRTYDVEGLAVSSTYFSETKVLGL
;
A
#
# COMPACT_ATOMS: atom_id res chain seq x y z
N MET A 1 0.84 -33.17 -18.42
CA MET A 1 -0.47 -32.91 -17.81
C MET A 1 -0.44 -31.50 -17.26
N ALA A 2 -1.00 -30.55 -18.00
CA ALA A 2 -1.01 -29.14 -17.65
C ALA A 2 -2.07 -28.88 -16.57
N SER A 3 -1.67 -28.34 -15.42
CA SER A 3 -2.60 -27.80 -14.43
C SER A 3 -2.89 -26.35 -14.82
N SER A 4 -4.12 -26.07 -15.22
CA SER A 4 -4.60 -24.72 -15.49
C SER A 4 -4.77 -23.97 -14.18
N TYR A 5 -3.97 -22.93 -13.96
CA TYR A 5 -4.21 -21.95 -12.90
C TYR A 5 -5.35 -21.03 -13.34
N ALA A 6 -6.57 -21.56 -13.34
CA ALA A 6 -7.76 -20.73 -13.27
C ALA A 6 -7.84 -20.12 -11.85
N LEU A 7 -8.19 -18.83 -11.77
CA LEU A 7 -8.53 -18.15 -10.52
C LEU A 7 -9.53 -19.00 -9.74
N SER A 8 -9.05 -19.75 -8.77
CA SER A 8 -9.90 -20.41 -7.80
C SER A 8 -10.05 -19.46 -6.61
N PHE A 9 -10.96 -18.50 -6.76
CA PHE A 9 -11.64 -17.96 -5.58
C PHE A 9 -12.53 -19.09 -5.06
N LEU A 10 -11.95 -20.01 -4.28
CA LEU A 10 -12.73 -21.06 -3.65
C LEU A 10 -13.65 -20.42 -2.61
N PRO A 11 -14.97 -20.67 -2.66
CA PRO A 11 -15.84 -20.31 -1.56
C PRO A 11 -15.38 -21.07 -0.31
N LEU A 12 -15.15 -20.36 0.79
CA LEU A 12 -15.02 -20.96 2.10
C LEU A 12 -16.36 -21.64 2.44
N THR A 13 -16.46 -22.94 2.19
CA THR A 13 -17.64 -23.72 2.53
C THR A 13 -17.71 -23.95 4.04
N GLN A 14 -18.90 -23.68 4.58
CA GLN A 14 -19.30 -23.98 5.95
C GLN A 14 -19.05 -25.45 6.29
N SER A 15 -18.45 -25.71 7.46
CA SER A 15 -18.41 -27.04 8.06
C SER A 15 -19.51 -27.17 9.12
N PRO A 16 -20.22 -28.32 9.19
CA PRO A 16 -21.22 -28.56 10.22
C PRO A 16 -20.58 -28.96 11.55
N LYS A 17 -21.24 -28.57 12.64
CA LYS A 17 -20.90 -28.90 14.03
C LYS A 17 -20.78 -30.41 14.23
N LEU A 18 -19.70 -30.87 14.88
CA LEU A 18 -19.70 -32.12 15.67
C LEU A 18 -18.75 -32.02 16.89
N SER A 19 -19.35 -32.41 18.02
CA SER A 19 -18.89 -32.59 19.41
C SER A 19 -17.45 -33.07 19.70
N ALA A 20 -16.79 -32.31 20.57
CA ALA A 20 -15.90 -32.65 21.71
C ALA A 20 -15.13 -33.99 21.78
N ARG A 21 -13.80 -33.88 21.96
CA ARG A 21 -13.04 -34.40 23.13
C ARG A 21 -11.58 -33.90 23.15
N ASN A 22 -11.17 -33.28 24.26
CA ASN A 22 -9.77 -32.97 24.64
C ASN A 22 -9.04 -34.27 25.07
N PRO A 23 -7.69 -34.37 24.96
CA PRO A 23 -6.77 -33.76 25.94
C PRO A 23 -5.47 -33.12 25.40
N LEU A 24 -4.93 -32.19 26.21
CA LEU A 24 -3.61 -31.52 26.15
C LEU A 24 -2.44 -32.44 26.57
N PRO A 25 -1.18 -31.95 26.72
CA PRO A 25 -0.21 -31.67 25.66
C PRO A 25 1.11 -32.43 25.91
N ASN A 26 2.05 -32.49 24.96
CA ASN A 26 3.43 -32.81 25.31
C ASN A 26 4.46 -32.00 24.51
N SER A 27 5.28 -31.31 25.28
CA SER A 27 6.41 -30.48 24.89
C SER A 27 7.60 -31.33 24.48
N HIS A 28 8.20 -31.11 23.31
CA HIS A 28 9.62 -31.38 23.11
C HIS A 28 10.28 -30.33 22.21
N SER A 29 11.28 -29.70 22.81
CA SER A 29 12.22 -28.73 22.28
C SER A 29 13.04 -29.29 21.12
N TRP A 30 13.10 -28.56 20.00
CA TRP A 30 14.07 -28.81 18.93
C TRP A 30 15.22 -27.79 19.03
N ARG A 31 16.41 -28.29 19.37
CA ARG A 31 17.69 -27.58 19.16
C ARG A 31 18.37 -28.18 17.92
N PRO A 32 18.89 -27.37 16.98
CA PRO A 32 19.71 -27.90 15.89
C PRO A 32 21.17 -28.05 16.34
N ARG A 33 21.82 -29.15 15.95
CA ARG A 33 23.28 -29.30 15.98
C ARG A 33 23.86 -29.15 14.56
N PRO A 34 25.08 -28.61 14.41
CA PRO A 34 25.64 -28.26 13.12
C PRO A 34 26.41 -29.43 12.50
N HIS A 35 26.29 -29.62 11.19
CA HIS A 35 27.26 -30.40 10.43
C HIS A 35 27.89 -29.52 9.34
N ARG A 36 29.22 -29.39 9.48
CA ARG A 36 30.15 -28.76 8.54
C ARG A 36 30.76 -29.90 7.72
N SER A 37 30.67 -29.84 6.40
CA SER A 37 31.56 -30.58 5.51
C SER A 37 31.76 -29.80 4.21
N ASN A 38 33.03 -29.68 3.83
CA ASN A 38 33.56 -28.85 2.75
C ASN A 38 33.14 -29.30 1.34
N THR A 39 33.17 -28.33 0.44
CA THR A 39 33.07 -28.32 -1.04
C THR A 39 33.92 -29.38 -1.76
N PRO A 40 33.58 -29.72 -3.02
CA PRO A 40 34.10 -28.96 -4.16
C PRO A 40 33.04 -28.56 -5.21
N SER A 41 33.37 -27.48 -5.90
CA SER A 41 32.72 -26.92 -7.09
C SER A 41 32.41 -27.94 -8.19
N SER A 42 31.16 -28.00 -8.66
CA SER A 42 30.84 -28.41 -10.03
C SER A 42 29.60 -27.68 -10.54
N SER A 43 29.79 -26.95 -11.64
CA SER A 43 28.75 -26.39 -12.51
C SER A 43 27.73 -27.45 -12.93
N CYS A 44 26.46 -27.27 -12.55
CA CYS A 44 25.35 -28.05 -13.08
C CYS A 44 24.51 -27.17 -14.02
N ILE A 45 24.75 -27.41 -15.30
CA ILE A 45 23.90 -27.04 -16.44
C ILE A 45 22.50 -27.58 -16.15
N SER A 46 21.52 -26.68 -16.05
CA SER A 46 20.11 -27.06 -15.95
C SER A 46 19.66 -27.59 -17.31
N ALA A 47 19.24 -28.84 -17.34
CA ALA A 47 18.72 -29.52 -18.52
C ALA A 47 17.47 -28.81 -19.04
N ALA A 48 17.48 -28.50 -20.33
CA ALA A 48 16.35 -27.99 -21.09
C ALA A 48 15.21 -29.03 -21.10
N LEU A 49 14.02 -28.60 -20.68
CA LEU A 49 12.77 -29.34 -20.85
C LEU A 49 11.83 -28.50 -21.72
N GLY A 50 11.73 -28.91 -22.98
CA GLY A 50 10.55 -28.80 -23.84
C GLY A 50 9.97 -27.41 -24.07
N ASP A 51 10.49 -26.72 -25.08
CA ASP A 51 9.93 -25.49 -25.65
C ASP A 51 8.60 -25.81 -26.37
N GLY A 52 7.48 -25.34 -25.81
CA GLY A 52 6.21 -25.23 -26.54
C GLY A 52 6.17 -23.87 -27.26
N PRO A 53 5.45 -23.71 -28.39
CA PRO A 53 5.64 -22.57 -29.31
C PRO A 53 5.09 -21.22 -28.81
N ASN A 54 4.89 -21.03 -27.50
CA ASN A 54 4.56 -19.75 -26.87
C ASN A 54 5.49 -19.52 -25.67
N ALA A 55 6.80 -19.55 -25.90
CA ALA A 55 7.78 -19.08 -24.93
C ALA A 55 7.62 -17.57 -24.73
N THR A 56 6.76 -17.23 -23.78
CA THR A 56 6.86 -16.12 -22.83
C THR A 56 8.08 -15.21 -23.06
N GLU A 57 7.91 -14.13 -23.82
CA GLU A 57 8.95 -13.12 -24.00
C GLU A 57 9.34 -12.54 -22.63
N PRO A 58 10.65 -12.43 -22.31
CA PRO A 58 11.10 -11.81 -21.08
C PRO A 58 10.68 -10.35 -21.08
N ILE A 59 10.19 -9.86 -19.94
CA ILE A 59 10.14 -8.41 -19.74
C ILE A 59 11.58 -7.88 -19.85
N THR A 60 11.71 -6.94 -20.78
CA THR A 60 12.95 -6.36 -21.24
C THR A 60 13.43 -5.29 -20.26
N VAL A 61 14.71 -4.94 -20.36
CA VAL A 61 15.33 -3.75 -19.75
C VAL A 61 14.37 -2.54 -19.80
N GLU A 62 13.62 -2.38 -20.89
CA GLU A 62 12.57 -1.36 -21.08
C GLU A 62 11.55 -1.25 -19.94
N THR A 63 11.04 -2.36 -19.39
CA THR A 63 10.05 -2.27 -18.31
C THR A 63 10.67 -1.78 -17.02
N LEU A 64 11.93 -2.14 -16.76
CA LEU A 64 12.69 -1.60 -15.63
C LEU A 64 12.88 -0.09 -15.80
N HIS A 65 13.22 0.37 -17.01
CA HIS A 65 13.24 1.80 -17.35
C HIS A 65 11.91 2.48 -17.07
N ARG A 66 10.81 1.93 -17.58
CA ARG A 66 9.48 2.51 -17.34
C ARG A 66 9.13 2.60 -15.85
N PHE A 67 9.53 1.62 -15.04
CA PHE A 67 9.35 1.67 -13.58
C PHE A 67 10.20 2.77 -12.94
N PHE A 68 11.45 2.93 -13.37
CA PHE A 68 12.33 3.96 -12.84
C PHE A 68 11.90 5.35 -13.28
N ASP A 69 11.54 5.55 -14.55
CA ASP A 69 11.04 6.81 -15.09
C ASP A 69 9.79 7.28 -14.34
N LEU A 70 8.89 6.34 -14.01
CA LEU A 70 7.70 6.62 -13.21
C LEU A 70 8.06 7.07 -11.78
N SER A 71 9.20 6.63 -11.24
CA SER A 71 9.63 6.86 -9.86
C SER A 71 10.54 8.08 -9.68
N VAL A 72 11.34 8.42 -10.70
CA VAL A 72 12.30 9.54 -10.69
C VAL A 72 11.59 10.86 -10.43
N GLY A 73 12.24 11.75 -9.67
CA GLY A 73 11.76 13.09 -9.38
C GLY A 73 11.87 13.47 -7.91
N LYS A 74 11.45 14.70 -7.62
CA LYS A 74 11.27 15.20 -6.25
C LYS A 74 9.80 15.08 -5.88
N TRP A 75 9.51 14.42 -4.77
CA TRP A 75 8.17 14.13 -4.28
C TRP A 75 7.95 14.82 -2.93
N HIS A 76 6.95 15.70 -2.88
CA HIS A 76 6.46 16.49 -1.74
C HIS A 76 5.00 16.09 -1.44
N GLY A 77 4.30 16.74 -0.50
CA GLY A 77 2.87 16.52 -0.21
C GLY A 77 2.29 17.66 0.62
N SER A 78 1.30 17.48 1.53
CA SER A 78 0.39 18.58 1.89
C SER A 78 0.29 19.22 3.28
N PHE A 79 0.61 20.50 3.37
CA PHE A 79 0.21 21.31 4.53
C PHE A 79 -1.07 22.10 4.24
N TYR A 80 -1.94 22.24 5.25
CA TYR A 80 -3.03 23.22 5.27
C TYR A 80 -2.93 24.04 6.57
N VAL A 81 -2.74 25.35 6.46
CA VAL A 81 -3.05 26.30 7.55
C VAL A 81 -4.55 26.52 7.51
N ARG A 82 -5.28 25.99 8.49
CA ARG A 82 -6.63 26.47 8.77
C ARG A 82 -6.47 27.76 9.57
N ILE A 83 -6.58 28.92 8.93
CA ILE A 83 -6.81 30.17 9.65
C ILE A 83 -8.24 30.07 10.19
N LEU A 84 -8.40 29.50 11.38
CA LEU A 84 -9.54 29.81 12.22
C LEU A 84 -9.14 31.03 13.04
N ASP A 85 -9.43 32.21 12.50
CA ASP A 85 -9.46 33.45 13.28
C ASP A 85 -10.70 34.27 12.88
N GLU A 86 -11.88 33.63 12.98
CA GLU A 86 -13.10 34.37 13.25
C GLU A 86 -13.04 34.87 14.71
N LEU A 87 -12.30 35.95 14.97
CA LEU A 87 -12.54 36.93 16.06
C LEU A 87 -11.39 37.94 16.29
N SER A 88 -10.64 38.38 15.27
CA SER A 88 -9.82 39.61 15.47
C SER A 88 -9.41 40.38 14.19
N ILE A 89 -10.22 40.35 13.12
CA ILE A 89 -9.93 41.15 11.89
C ILE A 89 -10.93 42.29 11.66
N ARG A 90 -11.89 42.52 12.57
CA ARG A 90 -12.83 43.66 12.44
C ARG A 90 -12.26 45.01 12.89
N SER A 91 -11.11 45.06 13.56
CA SER A 91 -10.55 46.32 14.07
C SER A 91 -9.47 46.93 13.17
N SER A 92 -8.67 46.11 12.48
CA SER A 92 -7.47 46.61 11.78
C SER A 92 -7.66 46.78 10.26
N LEU A 93 -8.74 46.22 9.69
CA LEU A 93 -9.03 46.35 8.25
C LEU A 93 -9.79 47.65 7.90
N LEU A 94 -10.37 48.34 8.89
CA LEU A 94 -11.06 49.62 8.66
C LEU A 94 -10.11 50.83 8.60
N LEU A 95 -8.85 50.68 9.02
CA LEU A 95 -7.87 51.77 8.99
C LEU A 95 -6.96 51.78 7.74
N ALA A 96 -6.98 50.72 6.93
CA ALA A 96 -6.05 50.54 5.80
C ALA A 96 -6.67 50.80 4.40
N LEU A 97 -7.94 51.19 4.32
CA LEU A 97 -8.61 51.53 3.06
C LEU A 97 -8.50 53.01 2.66
N THR A 98 -7.70 53.82 3.36
CA THR A 98 -7.52 55.25 3.04
C THR A 98 -6.21 55.59 2.33
N ARG A 99 -5.31 54.63 2.05
CA ARG A 99 -4.11 54.90 1.24
C ARG A 99 -3.83 53.74 0.29
N GLY A 100 -4.09 53.99 -0.99
CA GLY A 100 -3.99 53.02 -2.08
C GLY A 100 -2.61 52.37 -2.20
N GLY A 101 -2.47 51.17 -1.63
CA GLY A 101 -1.36 50.26 -1.86
C GLY A 101 -1.91 48.88 -2.18
N PHE A 102 -1.71 48.42 -3.41
CA PHE A 102 -1.92 47.02 -3.78
C PHE A 102 -0.87 46.17 -3.07
N PHE A 103 -1.27 45.42 -2.03
CA PHE A 103 -0.44 44.34 -1.49
C PHE A 103 -0.74 43.05 -2.26
N LEU A 104 0.21 42.64 -3.10
CA LEU A 104 0.24 41.28 -3.65
C LEU A 104 0.63 40.32 -2.51
N LEU A 105 -0.34 39.59 -1.97
CA LEU A 105 -0.07 38.50 -1.04
C LEU A 105 0.50 37.32 -1.84
N ALA A 106 1.83 37.25 -1.93
CA ALA A 106 2.51 36.11 -2.52
C ALA A 106 2.42 34.91 -1.55
N VAL A 107 1.39 34.08 -1.70
CA VAL A 107 1.28 32.80 -0.99
C VAL A 107 2.27 31.83 -1.66
N ARG A 108 3.45 31.64 -1.06
CA ARG A 108 4.35 30.54 -1.45
C ARG A 108 3.81 29.24 -0.86
N TYR A 109 3.36 28.33 -1.73
CA TYR A 109 3.03 26.96 -1.34
C TYR A 109 4.32 26.15 -1.21
N PHE A 110 4.70 25.82 0.02
CA PHE A 110 5.74 24.82 0.27
C PHE A 110 5.07 23.47 0.51
N GLY A 111 5.11 22.59 -0.50
CA GLY A 111 4.66 21.21 -0.37
C GLY A 111 5.62 20.39 0.50
N VAL A 112 5.09 19.54 1.39
CA VAL A 112 5.78 18.59 2.27
C VAL A 112 5.00 17.27 2.35
N SER A 113 5.56 16.12 1.98
CA SER A 113 4.85 14.82 1.98
C SER A 113 4.42 14.41 3.37
N PHE A 114 3.44 13.53 3.49
CA PHE A 114 3.12 12.92 4.79
C PHE A 114 3.21 11.41 4.71
N LEU A 115 3.97 10.85 5.64
CA LEU A 115 3.70 9.51 6.12
C LEU A 115 2.59 9.60 7.17
N GLN A 116 1.49 8.88 6.94
CA GLN A 116 0.41 8.73 7.90
C GLN A 116 0.39 7.29 8.41
N GLN A 117 0.46 7.13 9.74
CA GLN A 117 0.38 5.85 10.40
C GLN A 117 -1.04 5.66 10.95
N PHE A 118 -1.67 4.53 10.63
CA PHE A 118 -2.98 4.15 11.12
C PHE A 118 -2.90 2.85 11.93
N ASN A 119 -3.79 2.73 12.92
CA ASN A 119 -4.05 1.44 13.57
C ASN A 119 -4.99 0.58 12.69
N ALA A 120 -5.26 -0.66 13.14
CA ALA A 120 -6.17 -1.59 12.46
C ALA A 120 -7.63 -1.12 12.36
N HIS A 121 -8.03 -0.06 13.06
CA HIS A 121 -9.37 0.54 12.98
C HIS A 121 -9.38 1.86 12.18
N GLY A 122 -8.32 2.14 11.41
CA GLY A 122 -8.22 3.33 10.57
C GLY A 122 -8.10 4.64 11.34
N LYS A 123 -7.76 4.60 12.64
CA LYS A 123 -7.46 5.79 13.44
C LYS A 123 -6.03 6.23 13.18
N LEU A 124 -5.85 7.50 12.83
CA LEU A 124 -4.54 8.12 12.66
C LEU A 124 -3.81 8.16 14.01
N ILE A 125 -2.59 7.62 14.05
CA ILE A 125 -1.70 7.61 15.23
C ILE A 125 -0.66 8.71 15.10
N GLN A 126 0.05 8.74 13.96
CA GLN A 126 1.14 9.67 13.70
C GLN A 126 1.05 10.23 12.29
N ARG A 127 1.52 11.46 12.14
CA ARG A 127 1.66 12.14 10.86
C ARG A 127 3.05 12.78 10.81
N VAL A 128 3.91 12.26 9.93
CA VAL A 128 5.29 12.71 9.79
C VAL A 128 5.48 13.35 8.42
N SER A 129 6.07 14.54 8.42
CA SER A 129 6.40 15.26 7.20
C SER A 129 7.64 14.67 6.52
N THR A 130 7.56 14.38 5.21
CA THR A 130 8.63 13.75 4.43
C THR A 130 8.88 14.45 3.09
N ARG A 131 10.04 14.22 2.47
CA ARG A 131 10.30 14.51 1.05
C ARG A 131 11.07 13.34 0.48
N LEU A 132 10.85 12.99 -0.78
CA LEU A 132 11.58 11.91 -1.42
C LEU A 132 12.24 12.41 -2.70
N SER A 133 13.56 12.20 -2.80
CA SER A 133 14.32 12.43 -4.03
C SER A 133 14.67 11.08 -4.65
N ALA A 134 14.31 10.87 -5.90
CA ALA A 134 14.59 9.65 -6.64
C ALA A 134 15.31 9.98 -7.96
N SER A 135 16.39 9.27 -8.23
CA SER A 135 17.21 9.42 -9.44
C SER A 135 17.72 8.07 -9.92
N THR A 136 18.05 7.96 -11.20
CA THR A 136 18.71 6.78 -11.76
C THR A 136 20.23 6.97 -11.83
N TYR A 137 20.95 5.86 -11.81
CA TYR A 137 22.39 5.78 -12.06
C TYR A 137 22.67 4.51 -12.88
N GLY A 138 23.70 4.54 -13.72
CA GLY A 138 24.00 3.44 -14.65
C GLY A 138 23.14 3.46 -15.92
N GLU A 139 23.40 2.53 -16.81
CA GLU A 139 22.74 2.39 -18.11
C GLU A 139 22.28 0.93 -18.29
N ASP A 140 21.25 0.74 -19.11
CA ASP A 140 20.70 -0.56 -19.50
C ASP A 140 20.41 -1.51 -18.32
N ASP A 141 21.01 -2.70 -18.33
CA ASP A 141 20.82 -3.76 -17.33
C ASP A 141 21.52 -3.48 -15.99
N LEU A 142 22.46 -2.52 -15.97
CA LEU A 142 23.15 -2.04 -14.78
C LEU A 142 22.49 -0.79 -14.19
N MET A 143 21.36 -0.35 -14.75
CA MET A 143 20.65 0.79 -14.23
C MET A 143 20.06 0.48 -12.85
N SER A 144 20.18 1.48 -11.98
CA SER A 144 19.71 1.45 -10.60
C SER A 144 18.93 2.70 -10.27
N LEU A 145 17.85 2.53 -9.51
CA LEU A 145 17.09 3.59 -8.87
C LEU A 145 17.64 3.82 -7.46
N ILE A 146 18.12 5.03 -7.23
CA ILE A 146 18.63 5.53 -5.95
C ILE A 146 17.60 6.50 -5.38
N GLN A 147 17.26 6.33 -4.11
CA GLN A 147 16.24 7.15 -3.47
C GLN A 147 16.68 7.60 -2.07
N THR A 148 16.51 8.88 -1.78
CA THR A 148 16.77 9.47 -0.47
C THR A 148 15.48 10.05 0.08
N LEU A 149 15.08 9.55 1.26
CA LEU A 149 13.93 10.04 2.00
C LEU A 149 14.40 11.03 3.06
N TYR A 150 13.86 12.23 3.02
CA TYR A 150 14.07 13.28 4.00
C TYR A 150 12.90 13.28 4.98
N ILE A 151 13.18 13.31 6.27
CA ILE A 151 12.20 13.21 7.35
C ILE A 151 12.30 14.48 8.18
N LYS A 152 11.20 15.23 8.26
CA LYS A 152 11.16 16.46 9.06
C LYS A 152 11.22 16.10 10.53
N GLN A 153 12.18 16.64 11.26
CA GLN A 153 12.30 16.43 12.70
C GLN A 153 11.35 17.37 13.47
N PRO A 154 10.87 16.96 14.65
CA PRO A 154 10.11 17.84 15.53
C PRO A 154 10.98 19.02 15.99
N PRO A 155 10.41 20.24 16.11
CA PRO A 155 11.17 21.39 16.57
C PRO A 155 11.67 21.19 17.99
N LEU A 156 12.90 21.64 18.27
CA LEU A 156 13.44 21.70 19.62
C LEU A 156 12.63 22.72 20.43
N SER A 157 12.44 22.47 21.72
CA SER A 157 11.64 23.33 22.61
C SER A 157 12.17 24.77 22.76
N VAL A 158 13.30 25.11 22.13
CA VAL A 158 14.00 26.40 22.21
C VAL A 158 14.26 27.00 20.82
N SER A 159 13.76 26.40 19.72
CA SER A 159 14.02 26.92 18.37
C SER A 159 13.24 28.21 18.09
N ASP A 160 13.90 29.16 17.43
CA ASP A 160 13.30 30.40 16.93
C ASP A 160 12.22 30.05 15.89
N PRO A 161 11.01 30.63 15.94
CA PRO A 161 9.97 30.43 14.93
C PRO A 161 10.42 30.64 13.47
N ASP A 162 11.47 31.43 13.26
CA ASP A 162 12.01 31.77 11.94
C ASP A 162 13.14 30.81 11.47
N GLU A 163 13.52 29.81 12.27
CA GLU A 163 14.56 28.84 11.92
C GLU A 163 14.07 27.81 10.90
N ASP A 164 14.90 27.54 9.88
CA ASP A 164 14.57 26.54 8.86
C ASP A 164 14.37 25.15 9.50
N PRO A 165 13.34 24.39 9.09
CA PRO A 165 13.08 23.10 9.70
C PRO A 165 14.20 22.10 9.44
N GLU A 166 14.59 21.35 10.47
CA GLU A 166 15.59 20.30 10.36
C GLU A 166 15.04 19.03 9.66
N TRP A 167 15.87 18.41 8.83
CA TRP A 167 15.54 17.21 8.07
C TRP A 167 16.60 16.13 8.24
N ALA A 168 16.18 14.96 8.74
CA ALA A 168 17.01 13.77 8.76
C ALA A 168 16.98 13.06 7.40
N GLU A 169 18.12 12.58 6.92
CA GLU A 169 18.22 11.82 5.67
C GLU A 169 18.22 10.31 5.93
N TYR A 170 17.43 9.58 5.14
CA TYR A 170 17.43 8.13 5.07
C TYR A 170 17.65 7.66 3.64
N LYS A 171 18.76 6.96 3.40
CA LYS A 171 19.06 6.36 2.09
C LYS A 171 18.30 5.04 1.95
N ILE A 172 17.33 5.01 1.05
CA ILE A 172 16.59 3.79 0.76
C ILE A 172 17.52 2.83 0.02
N LYS A 173 17.38 1.53 0.28
CA LYS A 173 18.15 0.49 -0.41
C LYS A 173 17.99 0.66 -1.92
N GLU A 174 19.12 0.60 -2.62
CA GLU A 174 19.18 0.68 -4.08
C GLU A 174 18.25 -0.35 -4.72
N THR A 175 17.52 0.08 -5.75
CA THR A 175 16.63 -0.78 -6.51
C THR A 175 17.17 -0.95 -7.92
N ASN A 176 17.62 -2.15 -8.27
CA ASN A 176 18.14 -2.55 -9.58
C ASN A 176 17.49 -3.85 -10.04
N MET A 177 17.81 -4.31 -11.26
CA MET A 177 17.27 -5.52 -11.90
C MET A 177 17.27 -6.75 -10.96
N PHE A 178 18.34 -6.95 -10.21
CA PHE A 178 18.44 -8.07 -9.28
C PHE A 178 17.49 -7.93 -8.09
N THR A 179 17.44 -6.75 -7.48
CA THR A 179 16.60 -6.52 -6.29
C THR A 179 15.11 -6.53 -6.62
N VAL A 180 14.68 -5.98 -7.76
CA VAL A 180 13.27 -5.94 -8.16
C VAL A 180 12.72 -7.34 -8.39
N ASP A 181 13.54 -8.24 -8.93
CA ASP A 181 13.15 -9.62 -9.20
C ASP A 181 13.24 -10.47 -7.93
N ARG A 182 14.41 -10.52 -7.31
CA ARG A 182 14.72 -11.49 -6.26
C ARG A 182 14.21 -11.10 -4.89
N TYR A 183 14.24 -9.81 -4.56
CA TYR A 183 13.92 -9.34 -3.20
C TYR A 183 12.55 -8.70 -3.10
N GLN A 184 12.19 -7.85 -4.06
CA GLN A 184 10.94 -7.11 -4.03
C GLN A 184 9.79 -7.84 -4.75
N GLN A 185 10.10 -8.82 -5.61
CA GLN A 185 9.17 -9.55 -6.46
C GLN A 185 8.18 -8.62 -7.18
N ILE A 186 8.65 -7.53 -7.79
CA ILE A 186 7.81 -6.44 -8.30
C ILE A 186 6.56 -6.90 -9.07
N GLY A 187 5.41 -6.28 -8.83
CA GLY A 187 4.25 -6.37 -9.73
C GLY A 187 4.03 -5.01 -10.35
N PHE A 188 4.37 -4.82 -11.63
CA PHE A 188 4.35 -3.51 -12.27
C PHE A 188 3.39 -3.43 -13.45
N PHE A 189 2.61 -2.36 -13.48
CA PHE A 189 1.64 -2.03 -14.50
C PHE A 189 2.06 -0.72 -15.17
N PRO A 190 2.80 -0.79 -16.28
CA PRO A 190 3.37 0.40 -16.90
C PRO A 190 2.31 1.37 -17.43
N ASP A 191 1.25 0.86 -18.04
CA ASP A 191 0.23 1.68 -18.72
C ASP A 191 -0.78 2.28 -17.75
N THR A 192 -1.08 1.57 -16.65
CA THR A 192 -1.98 2.05 -15.60
C THR A 192 -1.24 2.71 -14.44
N ARG A 193 0.09 2.79 -14.52
CA ARG A 193 0.97 3.48 -13.56
C ARG A 193 0.74 3.01 -12.12
N ALA A 194 0.78 1.70 -11.91
CA ALA A 194 0.64 1.08 -10.59
C ALA A 194 1.76 0.07 -10.34
N PHE A 195 2.17 -0.09 -9.09
CA PHE A 195 3.14 -1.13 -8.73
C PHE A 195 2.97 -1.67 -7.31
N ALA A 196 3.45 -2.89 -7.09
CA ALA A 196 3.53 -3.51 -5.77
C ALA A 196 4.95 -4.04 -5.50
N LEU A 197 5.47 -3.81 -4.28
CA LEU A 197 6.80 -4.24 -3.85
C LEU A 197 6.73 -4.95 -2.50
N ARG A 198 7.63 -5.94 -2.33
CA ARG A 198 7.95 -6.52 -1.02
C ARG A 198 9.15 -5.80 -0.41
N TYR A 199 9.09 -5.54 0.89
CA TYR A 199 10.24 -5.17 1.70
C TYR A 199 10.63 -6.32 2.62
N GLN A 200 11.94 -6.54 2.77
CA GLN A 200 12.47 -7.55 3.69
C GLN A 200 12.28 -7.18 5.17
N THR A 201 12.24 -5.89 5.46
CA THR A 201 12.17 -5.33 6.81
C THR A 201 11.37 -4.02 6.80
N ALA A 202 10.79 -3.64 7.93
CA ALA A 202 10.12 -2.34 8.10
C ALA A 202 11.07 -1.21 8.55
N GLY A 203 12.41 -1.40 8.50
CA GLY A 203 13.38 -0.47 9.07
C GLY A 203 13.35 0.96 8.51
N MET A 204 12.99 1.13 7.23
CA MET A 204 12.75 2.46 6.66
C MET A 204 11.58 3.15 7.37
N LEU A 205 10.45 2.46 7.54
CA LEU A 205 9.26 2.98 8.21
C LEU A 205 9.52 3.25 9.70
N GLU A 206 10.28 2.37 10.36
CA GLU A 206 10.73 2.58 11.74
C GLU A 206 11.55 3.88 11.86
N THR A 207 12.50 4.10 10.95
CA THR A 207 13.36 5.30 10.98
C THR A 207 12.54 6.56 10.76
N VAL A 208 11.56 6.55 9.84
CA VAL A 208 10.66 7.69 9.64
C VAL A 208 9.89 8.03 10.91
N LEU A 209 9.37 7.01 11.61
CA LEU A 209 8.62 7.23 12.85
C LEU A 209 9.53 7.74 13.99
N ARG A 210 10.73 7.18 14.15
CA ARG A 210 11.69 7.62 15.17
C ARG A 210 12.13 9.06 14.92
N GLN A 211 12.66 9.35 13.74
CA GLN A 211 13.17 10.68 13.42
C GLN A 211 12.05 11.73 13.34
N GLY A 212 10.88 11.35 12.82
CA GLY A 212 9.76 12.26 12.64
C GLY A 212 8.97 12.57 13.91
N VAL A 213 9.03 11.71 14.93
CA VAL A 213 8.26 11.88 16.17
C VAL A 213 9.16 12.18 17.37
N LEU A 214 10.31 11.51 17.49
CA LEU A 214 11.24 11.69 18.60
C LEU A 214 12.35 12.68 18.28
N GLY A 215 12.80 12.71 17.01
CA GLY A 215 13.91 13.56 16.57
C GLY A 215 15.19 13.27 17.35
N GLU A 216 15.90 14.33 17.76
CA GLU A 216 17.12 14.23 18.57
C GLU A 216 16.90 13.62 19.96
N ASN A 217 15.65 13.58 20.45
CA ASN A 217 15.32 12.99 21.74
C ASN A 217 15.19 11.46 21.70
N ASP A 218 15.44 10.82 20.56
CA ASP A 218 15.43 9.35 20.49
C ASP A 218 16.57 8.76 21.32
N THR A 219 16.22 8.09 22.41
CA THR A 219 17.16 7.38 23.28
C THR A 219 17.62 6.04 22.70
N GLY A 220 17.08 5.63 21.55
CA GLY A 220 17.35 4.34 20.92
C GLY A 220 16.64 3.17 21.61
N GLU A 221 15.71 3.45 22.53
CA GLU A 221 14.91 2.44 23.20
C GLU A 221 14.12 1.60 22.19
N GLU A 222 13.99 0.30 22.47
CA GLU A 222 13.25 -0.63 21.61
C GLU A 222 11.75 -0.32 21.54
N SER A 223 11.18 0.26 22.60
CA SER A 223 9.76 0.55 22.71
C SER A 223 9.55 1.90 23.41
N PRO A 224 9.83 3.01 22.71
CA PRO A 224 9.67 4.35 23.25
C PRO A 224 8.22 4.61 23.66
N ARG A 225 8.02 5.37 24.74
CA ARG A 225 6.67 5.70 25.23
C ARG A 225 5.88 6.49 24.17
N ASN A 226 4.60 6.16 24.01
CA ASN A 226 3.65 6.84 23.11
C ASN A 226 3.98 6.79 21.60
N LEU A 227 4.91 5.92 21.19
CA LEU A 227 5.23 5.70 19.78
C LEU A 227 5.09 4.22 19.44
N LYS A 228 4.21 3.91 18.48
CA LYS A 228 4.04 2.55 17.97
C LYS A 228 5.02 2.32 16.83
N LEU A 229 6.04 1.51 17.07
CA LEU A 229 7.00 1.08 16.05
C LEU A 229 6.60 -0.26 15.42
N PRO A 230 7.00 -0.52 14.15
CA PRO A 230 6.79 -1.82 13.54
C PRO A 230 7.64 -2.88 14.22
N SER A 231 7.17 -4.13 14.15
CA SER A 231 7.94 -5.28 14.62
C SER A 231 9.31 -5.38 13.94
N ARG A 232 10.37 -5.75 14.69
CA ARG A 232 11.74 -5.91 14.16
C ARG A 232 11.87 -6.95 13.06
N ARG A 233 11.04 -8.00 13.11
CA ARG A 233 11.01 -9.13 12.16
C ARG A 233 9.58 -9.36 11.68
N PRO A 234 9.03 -8.43 10.89
CA PRO A 234 7.67 -8.58 10.38
C PRO A 234 7.61 -9.81 9.45
N SER A 235 6.48 -10.50 9.43
CA SER A 235 6.27 -11.62 8.50
C SER A 235 6.12 -11.11 7.06
N ILE A 236 5.40 -10.01 6.88
CA ILE A 236 5.17 -9.35 5.60
C ILE A 236 5.31 -7.84 5.74
N VAL A 237 6.01 -7.22 4.79
CA VAL A 237 5.96 -5.78 4.53
C VAL A 237 5.69 -5.59 3.03
N CYS A 238 4.49 -5.12 2.71
CA CYS A 238 4.02 -4.98 1.34
C CYS A 238 3.66 -3.53 1.05
N GLU A 239 4.25 -2.98 -0.01
CA GLU A 239 3.86 -1.70 -0.59
C GLU A 239 2.95 -1.94 -1.80
N ASN A 240 1.85 -1.20 -1.87
CA ASN A 240 1.04 -1.02 -3.07
C ASN A 240 1.01 0.47 -3.41
N CYS A 241 1.36 0.81 -4.65
CA CYS A 241 1.38 2.17 -5.15
C CYS A 241 0.36 2.34 -6.28
N LEU A 242 -0.51 3.32 -6.12
CA LEU A 242 -1.44 3.79 -7.14
C LEU A 242 -1.12 5.24 -7.50
N TYR A 243 -0.98 5.52 -8.79
CA TYR A 243 -0.91 6.89 -9.29
C TYR A 243 -2.31 7.41 -9.56
N SER A 244 -2.47 8.71 -9.36
CA SER A 244 -3.70 9.44 -9.64
C SER A 244 -3.95 9.49 -11.16
N GLN A 245 -5.18 9.23 -11.57
CA GLN A 245 -5.63 9.31 -12.96
C GLN A 245 -5.99 10.76 -13.36
N ASP A 246 -6.41 11.59 -12.38
CA ASP A 246 -6.79 12.98 -12.59
C ASP A 246 -5.61 13.95 -12.39
N ILE A 247 -4.60 13.59 -11.58
CA ILE A 247 -3.40 14.40 -11.28
C ILE A 247 -2.14 13.57 -11.55
N ASP A 248 -1.50 13.81 -12.70
CA ASP A 248 -0.35 13.03 -13.17
C ASP A 248 0.82 13.00 -12.17
N SER A 249 1.01 14.07 -11.41
CA SER A 249 2.09 14.20 -10.43
C SER A 249 1.78 13.55 -9.08
N ARG A 250 0.61 12.94 -8.86
CA ARG A 250 0.19 12.44 -7.54
C ARG A 250 0.19 10.92 -7.45
N ARG A 251 0.63 10.39 -6.32
CA ARG A 251 0.56 8.96 -5.99
C ARG A 251 0.31 8.70 -4.52
N ALA A 252 -0.29 7.55 -4.23
CA ALA A 252 -0.43 7.01 -2.89
C ALA A 252 0.33 5.69 -2.78
N ARG A 253 1.27 5.60 -1.83
CA ARG A 253 2.03 4.38 -1.50
C ARG A 253 1.57 3.83 -0.16
N ALA A 254 0.83 2.74 -0.19
CA ALA A 254 0.21 2.13 0.98
C ALA A 254 0.99 0.89 1.43
N PHE A 255 1.28 0.82 2.73
CA PHE A 255 2.09 -0.21 3.37
C PHE A 255 1.27 -1.05 4.33
N HIS A 256 1.22 -2.36 4.08
CA HIS A 256 0.81 -3.35 5.07
C HIS A 256 2.04 -3.85 5.81
N VAL A 257 2.01 -3.79 7.14
CA VAL A 257 3.04 -4.39 8.00
C VAL A 257 2.37 -5.43 8.89
N MET A 258 2.77 -6.68 8.72
CA MET A 258 2.28 -7.80 9.52
C MET A 258 3.31 -8.16 10.59
N ASN A 259 2.84 -8.40 11.81
CA ASN A 259 3.67 -8.83 12.92
C ASN A 259 4.29 -10.23 12.61
N PRO A 260 5.23 -10.73 13.42
CA PRO A 260 5.83 -12.05 13.19
C PRO A 260 4.82 -13.21 13.24
N GLY A 261 3.69 -13.02 13.93
CA GLY A 261 2.58 -13.97 14.03
C GLY A 261 1.62 -13.98 12.85
N GLY A 262 1.72 -13.00 11.93
CA GLY A 262 0.86 -12.91 10.75
C GLY A 262 -0.38 -12.03 10.92
N ASP A 263 -0.53 -11.33 12.04
CA ASP A 263 -1.59 -10.33 12.24
C ASP A 263 -1.15 -8.94 11.76
N LEU A 264 -2.12 -8.10 11.42
CA LEU A 264 -1.87 -6.70 11.06
C LEU A 264 -1.27 -5.92 12.25
N ASP A 265 -0.05 -5.43 12.09
CA ASP A 265 0.66 -4.59 13.07
C ASP A 265 0.30 -3.11 12.89
N MET A 266 0.39 -2.63 11.64
CA MET A 266 0.03 -1.25 11.27
C MET A 266 -0.16 -1.08 9.76
N LEU A 267 -0.88 0.00 9.43
CA LEU A 267 -1.06 0.48 8.07
C LEU A 267 -0.36 1.83 7.95
N LEU A 268 0.37 2.06 6.86
CA LEU A 268 0.94 3.37 6.58
C LEU A 268 0.66 3.82 5.16
N VAL A 269 0.44 5.12 4.97
CA VAL A 269 0.22 5.69 3.64
C VAL A 269 1.14 6.88 3.46
N PHE A 270 1.93 6.87 2.39
CA PHE A 270 2.55 8.06 1.84
C PHE A 270 1.62 8.62 0.76
N LEU A 271 1.18 9.87 0.91
CA LEU A 271 0.50 10.61 -0.15
C LEU A 271 1.44 11.70 -0.66
N GLU A 272 1.80 11.61 -1.93
CA GLU A 272 2.93 12.34 -2.53
C GLU A 272 2.52 13.00 -3.87
N ASP A 273 2.97 14.23 -4.06
CA ASP A 273 2.92 15.04 -5.28
C ASP A 273 4.34 15.33 -5.77
N ARG A 274 4.58 15.19 -7.08
CA ARG A 274 5.82 15.62 -7.72
C ARG A 274 5.88 17.14 -7.78
N VAL A 275 7.04 17.71 -7.45
CA VAL A 275 7.27 19.17 -7.30
C VAL A 275 6.94 19.98 -8.57
N ASP A 276 6.95 19.33 -9.72
CA ASP A 276 6.69 19.98 -11.01
C ASP A 276 5.19 20.34 -11.20
N GLY A 277 4.30 19.89 -10.31
CA GLY A 277 2.86 20.16 -10.36
C GLY A 277 2.45 21.44 -9.63
N ASN A 278 1.75 22.33 -10.31
CA ASN A 278 1.23 23.60 -9.76
C ASN A 278 -0.06 23.41 -8.92
N HIS A 279 -0.19 22.27 -8.24
CA HIS A 279 -1.45 21.81 -7.64
C HIS A 279 -1.50 22.04 -6.13
N PRO A 280 -2.70 22.26 -5.57
CA PRO A 280 -2.86 22.40 -4.14
C PRO A 280 -2.36 21.13 -3.45
N PRO A 281 -1.72 21.26 -2.27
CA PRO A 281 -1.07 20.14 -1.66
C PRO A 281 -2.07 19.00 -1.35
N PRO A 282 -1.68 17.71 -1.55
CA PRO A 282 -2.56 16.54 -1.42
C PRO A 282 -3.11 16.28 0.00
N SER A 283 -4.22 16.87 0.41
CA SER A 283 -4.82 16.59 1.73
C SER A 283 -5.66 15.32 1.71
N LEU A 284 -5.43 14.38 2.65
CA LEU A 284 -6.47 13.45 3.11
C LEU A 284 -7.48 14.25 3.95
N ALA A 285 -8.11 15.27 3.36
CA ALA A 285 -9.19 15.97 4.01
C ALA A 285 -10.33 14.97 4.20
N ASN A 286 -10.93 14.99 5.39
CA ASN A 286 -12.07 14.15 5.72
C ASN A 286 -13.20 14.50 4.74
N LEU A 287 -13.43 13.66 3.74
CA LEU A 287 -14.63 13.70 2.92
C LEU A 287 -15.79 13.43 3.90
N GLY A 288 -16.38 14.51 4.43
CA GLY A 288 -17.49 14.52 5.38
C GLY A 288 -17.30 13.62 6.61
N GLU A 289 -16.79 14.15 7.72
CA GLU A 289 -16.93 13.48 9.04
C GLU A 289 -18.40 13.20 9.42
N SER A 290 -19.38 13.75 8.69
CA SER A 290 -20.81 13.48 8.87
C SER A 290 -21.33 12.23 8.14
N ALA A 291 -20.60 11.69 7.16
CA ALA A 291 -20.97 10.48 6.43
C ALA A 291 -19.94 9.37 6.75
N GLY A 292 -20.40 8.16 7.06
CA GLY A 292 -19.50 7.05 7.38
C GLY A 292 -18.48 6.80 6.26
N ARG A 293 -17.23 6.44 6.61
CA ARG A 293 -16.16 6.21 5.61
C ARG A 293 -16.48 5.09 4.60
N VAL A 294 -17.48 4.26 4.90
CA VAL A 294 -17.95 3.20 4.02
C VAL A 294 -18.82 3.73 2.87
N GLU A 295 -19.54 4.83 3.10
CA GLU A 295 -20.56 5.38 2.19
C GLU A 295 -20.05 5.58 0.74
N PRO A 296 -18.85 6.15 0.51
CA PRO A 296 -18.37 6.36 -0.85
C PRO A 296 -18.21 5.05 -1.63
N PHE A 297 -17.93 3.94 -0.92
CA PHE A 297 -17.68 2.62 -1.51
C PHE A 297 -18.94 1.79 -1.72
N LEU A 298 -20.04 2.09 -1.04
CA LEU A 298 -21.32 1.38 -1.21
C LEU A 298 -21.86 1.52 -2.63
N GLY A 299 -22.61 0.53 -3.10
CA GLY A 299 -23.20 0.46 -4.44
C GLY A 299 -22.44 -0.47 -5.39
N ARG A 300 -22.81 -0.41 -6.67
CA ARG A 300 -22.26 -1.25 -7.73
C ARG A 300 -21.16 -0.53 -8.51
N TRP A 301 -20.10 -1.26 -8.79
CA TRP A 301 -18.89 -0.84 -9.48
C TRP A 301 -18.63 -1.77 -10.65
N GLU A 302 -18.28 -1.21 -11.80
CA GLU A 302 -17.96 -1.96 -13.02
C GLU A 302 -16.68 -1.43 -13.64
N GLY A 303 -15.87 -2.32 -14.18
CA GLY A 303 -14.59 -1.94 -14.75
C GLY A 303 -13.78 -3.10 -15.30
N HIS A 304 -12.48 -2.86 -15.46
CA HIS A 304 -11.53 -3.85 -16.00
C HIS A 304 -10.48 -4.20 -14.97
N SER A 305 -10.01 -5.45 -15.02
CA SER A 305 -8.93 -5.95 -14.20
C SER A 305 -7.83 -6.58 -15.06
N MET A 306 -6.58 -6.37 -14.66
CA MET A 306 -5.40 -6.95 -15.29
C MET A 306 -4.55 -7.62 -14.23
N THR A 307 -4.26 -8.91 -14.41
CA THR A 307 -3.40 -9.68 -13.50
C THR A 307 -2.05 -9.93 -14.16
N LYS A 308 -0.98 -9.52 -13.47
CA LYS A 308 0.41 -9.76 -13.88
C LYS A 308 1.11 -10.66 -12.88
N ARG A 309 1.96 -11.56 -13.36
CA ARG A 309 2.84 -12.36 -12.49
C ARG A 309 3.79 -11.44 -11.72
N SER A 310 4.15 -11.79 -10.49
CA SER A 310 5.17 -11.08 -9.71
C SER A 310 6.59 -11.39 -10.21
N GLY A 311 7.52 -10.48 -9.96
CA GLY A 311 8.89 -10.54 -10.45
C GLY A 311 9.04 -9.74 -11.74
N VAL A 312 10.29 -9.55 -12.18
CA VAL A 312 10.59 -8.73 -13.36
C VAL A 312 9.89 -9.29 -14.59
N TYR A 313 9.69 -10.59 -14.67
CA TYR A 313 9.02 -11.26 -15.77
C TYR A 313 7.57 -10.78 -16.02
N GLY A 314 6.84 -10.35 -14.98
CA GLY A 314 5.63 -9.51 -15.05
C GLY A 314 4.53 -9.84 -16.07
N SER A 315 4.50 -11.04 -16.65
CA SER A 315 3.64 -11.32 -17.79
C SER A 315 2.17 -11.20 -17.41
N THR A 316 1.38 -10.63 -18.32
CA THR A 316 -0.07 -10.60 -18.17
C THR A 316 -0.57 -12.03 -18.18
N LEU A 317 -1.07 -12.48 -17.03
CA LEU A 317 -1.64 -13.81 -16.86
C LEU A 317 -3.06 -13.85 -17.38
N THR A 318 -3.84 -12.80 -17.08
CA THR A 318 -5.22 -12.70 -17.50
C THR A 318 -5.73 -11.27 -17.39
N GLU A 319 -6.74 -10.98 -18.20
CA GLU A 319 -7.57 -9.80 -18.13
C GLU A 319 -9.03 -10.22 -18.02
N ALA A 320 -9.81 -9.42 -17.30
CA ALA A 320 -11.21 -9.72 -17.05
C ALA A 320 -12.05 -8.47 -16.81
N ASP A 321 -13.26 -8.50 -17.35
CA ASP A 321 -14.33 -7.57 -16.98
C ASP A 321 -14.70 -7.86 -15.51
N SER A 322 -14.83 -6.81 -14.71
CA SER A 322 -15.06 -6.88 -13.26
C SER A 322 -16.32 -6.14 -12.86
N VAL A 323 -17.13 -6.76 -11.99
CA VAL A 323 -18.32 -6.17 -11.37
C VAL A 323 -18.24 -6.42 -9.88
N SER A 324 -18.31 -5.36 -9.06
CA SER A 324 -18.29 -5.46 -7.61
C SER A 324 -19.45 -4.67 -7.02
N SER A 325 -20.27 -5.29 -6.16
CA SER A 325 -21.28 -4.59 -5.37
C SER A 325 -20.94 -4.68 -3.89
N LEU A 326 -21.16 -3.58 -3.19
CA LEU A 326 -21.01 -3.47 -1.74
C LEU A 326 -22.27 -2.85 -1.15
N GLU A 327 -22.98 -3.57 -0.31
CA GLU A 327 -24.27 -3.15 0.24
C GLU A 327 -24.25 -3.27 1.76
N LEU A 328 -24.90 -2.32 2.43
CA LEU A 328 -25.18 -2.39 3.86
C LEU A 328 -26.67 -2.66 4.02
N ASN A 329 -27.03 -3.81 4.60
CA ASN A 329 -28.43 -4.17 4.79
C ASN A 329 -29.03 -3.48 6.03
N ASP A 330 -30.36 -3.57 6.17
CA ASP A 330 -31.11 -2.96 7.28
C ASP A 330 -30.70 -3.48 8.68
N LYS A 331 -29.97 -4.59 8.75
CA LYS A 331 -29.44 -5.19 9.98
C LYS A 331 -28.01 -4.73 10.28
N GLY A 332 -27.44 -3.82 9.48
CA GLY A 332 -26.06 -3.36 9.59
C GLY A 332 -25.02 -4.41 9.16
N GLN A 333 -25.43 -5.48 8.47
CA GLN A 333 -24.49 -6.43 7.87
C GLN A 333 -24.11 -5.95 6.47
N LEU A 334 -22.84 -6.15 6.14
CA LEU A 334 -22.26 -5.73 4.89
C LEU A 334 -22.15 -6.94 3.96
N ILE A 335 -22.65 -6.80 2.74
CA ILE A 335 -22.67 -7.82 1.70
C ILE A 335 -21.80 -7.33 0.55
N GLN A 336 -20.86 -8.16 0.12
CA GLN A 336 -20.02 -7.89 -1.02
C GLN A 336 -20.13 -9.03 -2.03
N ASP A 337 -20.51 -8.68 -3.26
CA ASP A 337 -20.41 -9.59 -4.40
C ASP A 337 -19.33 -9.08 -5.36
N MET A 338 -18.54 -10.00 -5.89
CA MET A 338 -17.54 -9.71 -6.91
C MET A 338 -17.65 -10.74 -8.02
N THR A 339 -17.76 -10.28 -9.25
CA THR A 339 -17.77 -11.11 -10.45
C THR A 339 -16.59 -10.70 -11.32
N SER A 340 -15.80 -11.67 -11.76
CA SER A 340 -14.72 -11.48 -12.72
C SER A 340 -14.92 -12.43 -13.89
N SER A 341 -15.03 -11.86 -15.08
CA SER A 341 -15.36 -12.56 -16.32
C SER A 341 -14.21 -12.39 -17.32
N SER A 342 -13.43 -13.45 -17.55
CA SER A 342 -12.38 -13.44 -18.56
C SER A 342 -12.91 -13.96 -19.89
N ARG A 343 -12.84 -13.13 -20.93
CA ARG A 343 -13.23 -13.50 -22.29
C ARG A 343 -12.25 -14.50 -22.92
N ALA A 344 -10.97 -14.41 -22.57
CA ALA A 344 -9.95 -15.28 -23.14
C ALA A 344 -10.11 -16.74 -22.69
N SER A 345 -10.43 -16.95 -21.40
CA SER A 345 -10.63 -18.29 -20.86
C SER A 345 -12.09 -18.75 -20.84
N ASN A 346 -13.05 -17.88 -21.21
CA ASN A 346 -14.49 -18.11 -21.06
C ASN A 346 -14.89 -18.55 -19.64
N VAL A 347 -14.21 -18.02 -18.63
CA VAL A 347 -14.50 -18.32 -17.21
C VAL A 347 -15.06 -17.08 -16.55
N ALA A 348 -16.19 -17.25 -15.87
CA ALA A 348 -16.73 -16.26 -14.94
C ALA A 348 -16.64 -16.83 -13.52
N THR A 349 -16.00 -16.07 -12.63
CA THR A 349 -15.93 -16.38 -11.20
C THR A 349 -16.80 -15.40 -10.44
N LYS A 350 -17.59 -15.91 -9.50
CA LYS A 350 -18.40 -15.09 -8.59
C LYS A 350 -18.03 -15.41 -7.16
N VAL A 351 -17.74 -14.38 -6.39
CA VAL A 351 -17.41 -14.44 -4.97
C VAL A 351 -18.46 -13.64 -4.22
N HIS A 352 -19.00 -14.25 -3.18
CA HIS A 352 -19.97 -13.64 -2.28
C HIS A 352 -19.42 -13.68 -0.87
N TRP A 353 -19.32 -12.52 -0.22
CA TRP A 353 -18.90 -12.38 1.16
C TRP A 353 -19.91 -11.59 1.98
N SER A 354 -20.08 -12.00 3.23
CA SER A 354 -20.83 -11.29 4.25
C SER A 354 -19.91 -10.91 5.39
N GLY A 355 -20.17 -9.77 6.00
CA GLY A 355 -19.41 -9.30 7.15
C GLY A 355 -20.15 -8.30 7.99
N THR A 356 -19.43 -7.80 8.99
CA THR A 356 -19.90 -6.78 9.92
C THR A 356 -19.00 -5.56 9.83
N LEU A 357 -19.61 -4.38 9.94
CA LEU A 357 -18.89 -3.11 10.04
C LEU A 357 -18.86 -2.68 11.51
N VAL A 358 -17.66 -2.53 12.05
CA VAL A 358 -17.42 -1.98 13.39
C VAL A 358 -16.51 -0.77 13.25
N ASP A 359 -17.03 0.42 13.52
CA ASP A 359 -16.38 1.71 13.25
C ASP A 359 -15.94 1.85 11.78
N ASN A 360 -14.63 1.73 11.52
CA ASN A 360 -14.04 1.80 10.18
C ASN A 360 -13.46 0.44 9.74
N LEU A 361 -13.77 -0.65 10.44
CA LEU A 361 -13.25 -1.98 10.16
C LEU A 361 -14.39 -2.89 9.71
N ILE A 362 -14.28 -3.41 8.50
CA ILE A 362 -15.15 -4.47 7.98
C ILE A 362 -14.47 -5.81 8.28
N ILE A 363 -15.18 -6.72 8.93
CA ILE A 363 -14.72 -8.09 9.19
C ILE A 363 -15.66 -9.06 8.49
N TYR A 364 -15.14 -9.80 7.52
CA TYR A 364 -15.88 -10.81 6.79
C TYR A 364 -15.82 -12.15 7.52
N ASP A 365 -16.91 -12.92 7.43
CA ASP A 365 -17.05 -14.24 8.06
C ASP A 365 -15.97 -15.24 7.60
N GLY A 366 -15.36 -15.00 6.43
CA GLY A 366 -14.26 -15.77 5.86
C GLY A 366 -12.88 -15.49 6.44
N GLY A 367 -12.75 -14.57 7.41
CA GLY A 367 -11.45 -14.22 8.00
C GLY A 367 -10.62 -13.24 7.15
N TYR A 368 -11.31 -12.40 6.37
CA TYR A 368 -10.72 -11.25 5.67
C TYR A 368 -11.23 -9.96 6.33
N GLN A 369 -10.42 -8.91 6.33
CA GLN A 369 -10.79 -7.62 6.91
C GLN A 369 -10.41 -6.46 5.99
N ILE A 370 -11.20 -5.40 6.01
CA ILE A 370 -10.95 -4.14 5.30
C ILE A 370 -10.99 -2.99 6.29
N THR A 371 -9.90 -2.23 6.38
CA THR A 371 -9.83 -1.00 7.16
C THR A 371 -10.09 0.20 6.26
N LEU A 372 -11.13 0.97 6.57
CA LEU A 372 -11.52 2.19 5.88
C LEU A 372 -10.69 3.38 6.39
N LEU A 373 -9.96 4.00 5.49
CA LEU A 373 -9.04 5.11 5.77
C LEU A 373 -9.65 6.43 5.26
N PRO A 374 -9.16 7.60 5.73
CA PRO A 374 -9.57 8.87 5.16
C PRO A 374 -9.18 8.98 3.67
N GLY A 375 -9.63 10.04 2.99
CA GLY A 375 -9.20 10.32 1.60
C GLY A 375 -9.70 9.33 0.55
N GLY A 376 -10.80 8.62 0.82
CA GLY A 376 -11.37 7.64 -0.10
C GLY A 376 -10.52 6.37 -0.23
N MET A 377 -9.75 6.03 0.80
CA MET A 377 -8.86 4.86 0.78
C MET A 377 -9.41 3.72 1.64
N TYR A 378 -9.09 2.48 1.26
CA TYR A 378 -9.17 1.35 2.18
C TYR A 378 -8.02 0.38 1.94
N MET A 379 -7.72 -0.41 2.97
CA MET A 379 -6.68 -1.44 2.92
C MET A 379 -7.24 -2.75 3.43
N GLY A 380 -7.11 -3.81 2.64
CA GLY A 380 -7.66 -5.14 2.90
C GLY A 380 -6.56 -6.19 3.14
N CYS A 381 -6.79 -7.09 4.10
CA CYS A 381 -5.89 -8.19 4.40
C CYS A 381 -6.61 -9.33 5.15
N PRO A 382 -6.04 -10.54 5.23
CA PRO A 382 -6.54 -11.60 6.11
C PRO A 382 -6.41 -11.17 7.57
N CYS A 383 -7.33 -11.64 8.43
CA CYS A 383 -7.23 -11.40 9.87
C CYS A 383 -6.01 -12.11 10.47
N ASP A 384 -5.67 -13.29 9.94
CA ASP A 384 -4.55 -14.13 10.38
C ASP A 384 -3.90 -14.81 9.17
N ILE A 385 -2.71 -14.33 8.79
CA ILE A 385 -1.94 -14.92 7.69
C ILE A 385 -1.33 -16.26 8.08
N ALA A 386 -0.92 -16.45 9.34
CA ALA A 386 -0.35 -17.72 9.79
C ALA A 386 -1.37 -18.85 9.68
N LYS A 387 -2.66 -18.58 9.96
CA LYS A 387 -3.75 -19.51 9.69
C LYS A 387 -3.88 -19.85 8.21
N SER A 388 -3.79 -18.85 7.32
CA SER A 388 -3.84 -19.07 5.87
C SER A 388 -2.72 -20.01 5.40
N VAL A 389 -1.49 -19.77 5.86
CA VAL A 389 -0.32 -20.62 5.58
C VAL A 389 -0.49 -22.03 6.18
N ALA A 390 -0.91 -22.12 7.45
CA ALA A 390 -1.12 -23.41 8.13
C ALA A 390 -2.20 -24.26 7.46
N GLU A 391 -3.22 -23.63 6.87
CA GLU A 391 -4.27 -24.30 6.12
C GLU A 391 -3.92 -24.50 4.63
N SER A 392 -2.70 -24.17 4.21
CA SER A 392 -2.24 -24.24 2.82
C SER A 392 -3.16 -23.48 1.85
N LYS A 393 -3.58 -22.28 2.25
CA LYS A 393 -4.44 -21.39 1.46
C LYS A 393 -3.66 -20.19 0.97
N SER A 394 -3.85 -19.86 -0.31
CA SER A 394 -3.46 -18.55 -0.84
C SER A 394 -4.24 -17.44 -0.14
N PHE A 395 -3.64 -16.26 -0.10
CA PHE A 395 -4.25 -15.06 0.46
C PHE A 395 -3.84 -13.83 -0.34
N HIS A 396 -4.43 -12.68 -0.05
CA HIS A 396 -4.10 -11.44 -0.75
C HIS A 396 -4.13 -10.23 0.19
N LEU A 397 -3.41 -9.18 -0.20
CA LEU A 397 -3.48 -7.84 0.38
C LEU A 397 -4.06 -6.90 -0.66
N GLU A 398 -4.79 -5.87 -0.23
CA GLU A 398 -5.49 -4.98 -1.13
C GLU A 398 -5.32 -3.53 -0.71
N PHE A 399 -5.08 -2.66 -1.69
CA PHE A 399 -5.17 -1.22 -1.52
C PHE A 399 -6.15 -0.65 -2.53
N CYS A 400 -7.10 0.13 -2.06
CA CYS A 400 -8.04 0.86 -2.90
C CYS A 400 -7.93 2.35 -2.66
N TRP A 401 -8.07 3.11 -3.74
CA TRP A 401 -8.15 4.55 -3.70
C TRP A 401 -9.26 5.06 -4.63
N LEU A 402 -10.29 5.64 -4.01
CA LEU A 402 -11.35 6.44 -4.63
C LEU A 402 -10.83 7.87 -4.79
N GLU A 403 -10.27 8.16 -5.95
CA GLU A 403 -9.64 9.44 -6.23
C GLU A 403 -10.67 10.55 -6.50
N SER A 404 -11.72 10.21 -7.25
CA SER A 404 -12.84 11.10 -7.54
C SER A 404 -14.18 10.36 -7.36
N PRO A 405 -15.27 11.08 -7.03
CA PRO A 405 -16.58 10.44 -6.85
C PRO A 405 -16.95 9.60 -8.06
N GLY A 406 -17.19 8.32 -7.83
CA GLY A 406 -17.58 7.38 -8.88
C GLY A 406 -16.44 6.76 -9.68
N LYS A 407 -15.17 7.04 -9.36
CA LYS A 407 -14.00 6.38 -9.98
C LYS A 407 -13.04 5.88 -8.91
N ARG A 408 -12.69 4.60 -8.94
CA ARG A 408 -11.72 4.01 -8.01
C ARG A 408 -10.72 3.11 -8.73
N GLN A 409 -9.54 3.04 -8.13
CA GLN A 409 -8.50 2.10 -8.48
C GLN A 409 -8.29 1.12 -7.33
N ARG A 410 -8.01 -0.15 -7.63
CA ARG A 410 -7.62 -1.15 -6.63
C ARG A 410 -6.35 -1.86 -7.09
N LEU A 411 -5.47 -2.16 -6.16
CA LEU A 411 -4.30 -2.99 -6.38
C LEU A 411 -4.30 -4.13 -5.37
N VAL A 412 -4.45 -5.35 -5.88
CA VAL A 412 -4.47 -6.58 -5.11
C VAL A 412 -3.14 -7.30 -5.30
N ARG A 413 -2.49 -7.65 -4.20
CA ARG A 413 -1.24 -8.41 -4.16
C ARG A 413 -1.51 -9.82 -3.67
N THR A 414 -1.28 -10.82 -4.51
CA THR A 414 -1.64 -12.22 -4.22
C THR A 414 -0.42 -13.02 -3.79
N TYR A 415 -0.61 -13.81 -2.73
CA TYR A 415 0.39 -14.67 -2.13
C TYR A 415 -0.01 -16.13 -2.26
N ASP A 416 0.99 -16.99 -2.46
CA ASP A 416 0.80 -18.44 -2.39
C ASP A 416 0.72 -18.94 -0.94
N VAL A 417 0.67 -20.27 -0.80
CA VAL A 417 0.54 -20.97 0.48
C VAL A 417 1.77 -20.82 1.37
N GLU A 418 2.91 -20.37 0.83
CA GLU A 418 4.16 -20.15 1.58
C GLU A 418 4.38 -18.67 1.92
N GLY A 419 3.45 -17.79 1.50
CA GLY A 419 3.57 -16.35 1.69
C GLY A 419 4.54 -15.69 0.70
N LEU A 420 4.79 -16.30 -0.45
CA LEU A 420 5.50 -15.66 -1.57
C LEU A 420 4.50 -14.94 -2.47
N ALA A 421 4.82 -13.71 -2.85
CA ALA A 421 3.98 -12.96 -3.77
C ALA A 421 4.10 -13.55 -5.19
N VAL A 422 2.98 -14.02 -5.73
CA VAL A 422 2.94 -14.72 -7.03
C VAL A 422 2.35 -13.87 -8.16
N SER A 423 1.48 -12.91 -7.83
CA SER A 423 0.91 -11.99 -8.81
C SER A 423 0.46 -10.68 -8.17
N SER A 424 0.12 -9.72 -9.04
CA SER A 424 -0.64 -8.53 -8.67
C SER A 424 -1.78 -8.34 -9.66
N THR A 425 -2.90 -7.80 -9.20
CA THR A 425 -4.07 -7.50 -10.01
C THR A 425 -4.44 -6.04 -9.83
N TYR A 426 -4.38 -5.27 -10.90
CA TYR A 426 -4.84 -3.89 -10.95
C TYR A 426 -6.31 -3.87 -11.41
N PHE A 427 -7.12 -3.03 -10.77
CA PHE A 427 -8.51 -2.76 -11.14
C PHE A 427 -8.69 -1.26 -11.41
N SER A 428 -9.45 -0.95 -12.46
CA SER A 428 -9.97 0.39 -12.74
C SER A 428 -11.48 0.29 -12.87
N GLU A 429 -12.21 0.89 -11.93
CA GLU A 429 -13.66 0.71 -11.79
C GLU A 429 -14.39 2.05 -11.70
N THR A 430 -15.59 2.06 -12.28
CA THR A 430 -16.53 3.18 -12.25
C THR A 430 -17.80 2.79 -11.52
N LYS A 431 -18.37 3.71 -10.74
CA LYS A 431 -19.61 3.48 -10.00
C LYS A 431 -20.78 3.57 -10.96
N VAL A 432 -21.63 2.56 -10.94
CA VAL A 432 -22.90 2.57 -11.68
C VAL A 432 -23.88 3.43 -10.89
N LEU A 433 -24.30 4.55 -11.48
CA LEU A 433 -25.38 5.35 -10.93
C LEU A 433 -26.69 4.57 -11.10
N GLY A 434 -27.44 4.38 -10.01
CA GLY A 434 -28.79 3.81 -10.09
C GLY A 434 -29.66 4.70 -10.98
N LEU A 435 -30.37 4.07 -11.93
CA LEU A 435 -31.47 4.70 -12.67
C LEU A 435 -32.65 5.02 -11.74
#